data_AF-A0A8D8CGL7-F1
#
_entry.id   AF-A0A8D8CGL7-F1
#
_cell.length_a   1.000
_cell.length_b   1.000
_cell.length_c   1.000
_cell.angle_alpha   90.00
_cell.angle_beta   90.00
_cell.angle_gamma   90.00
#
_symmetry.space_group_name_H-M   'P 1'
#
loop_
_entity.id
_entity.type
_entity.pdbx_description
1 polymer ?
#
loop_
_entity_poly.entity_id
_entity_poly.type
_entity_poly.pdbx_seq_one_letter_code
_entity_poly.pdbx_strand_id
1 'polypeptide(L)'
;MLVNQIRSFSTTTQLGSLARWYQKLWRSKGPTNGPPYAHVTQVGDPVLRQKAQLVPPEAVTSPEVRFLVQTMIDVMRKYSCVGLAAPQIGISLRILVMEFKDKLRDEYTSAEYKIKEMDKLPLTVLINPELKVTNYKKKSFTEACASVKGFSAEVPRYSEVLLSGLDENGKSKELTLKGWNARIAQHEMDHLDGVIYTDVMDR
;
A
#
# COMPACT_ATOMS: atom_id res chain seq x y z
N MET A 1 37.67 -45.69 -23.50
CA MET A 1 36.26 -45.27 -23.38
C MET A 1 35.93 -45.12 -21.91
N LEU A 2 36.06 -43.91 -21.35
CA LEU A 2 35.73 -43.59 -19.97
C LEU A 2 34.33 -42.96 -19.96
N VAL A 3 33.35 -43.64 -19.38
CA VAL A 3 31.99 -43.15 -19.22
C VAL A 3 31.92 -42.40 -17.88
N ASN A 4 31.86 -41.07 -17.95
CA ASN A 4 31.64 -40.19 -16.81
C ASN A 4 30.15 -40.25 -16.41
N GLN A 5 29.83 -40.86 -15.26
CA GLN A 5 28.51 -40.74 -14.66
C GLN A 5 28.40 -39.38 -13.97
N ILE A 6 27.71 -38.44 -14.62
CA ILE A 6 27.27 -37.20 -13.98
C ILE A 6 26.06 -37.55 -13.12
N ARG A 7 26.26 -37.64 -11.81
CA ARG A 7 25.17 -37.66 -10.82
C ARG A 7 24.49 -36.29 -10.85
N SER A 8 23.26 -36.24 -11.36
CA SER A 8 22.39 -35.08 -11.25
C SER A 8 22.02 -34.88 -9.78
N PHE A 9 22.58 -33.85 -9.13
CA PHE A 9 22.06 -33.37 -7.86
C PHE A 9 20.72 -32.66 -8.13
N SER A 10 19.62 -33.39 -7.91
CA SER A 10 18.29 -32.81 -7.75
C SER A 10 18.21 -32.17 -6.36
N THR A 11 18.63 -30.91 -6.25
CA THR A 11 18.26 -30.06 -5.11
C THR A 11 16.85 -29.53 -5.32
N THR A 12 15.86 -30.39 -5.07
CA THR A 12 14.50 -29.90 -4.79
C THR A 12 14.51 -29.34 -3.37
N THR A 13 14.90 -28.07 -3.22
CA THR A 13 14.68 -27.33 -1.98
C THR A 13 13.17 -27.27 -1.74
N GLN A 14 12.72 -27.88 -0.64
CA GLN A 14 11.34 -27.74 -0.17
C GLN A 14 11.01 -26.25 -0.04
N LEU A 15 10.17 -25.73 -0.93
CA LEU A 15 9.55 -24.42 -0.74
C LEU A 15 8.82 -24.44 0.61
N GLY A 16 9.28 -23.58 1.53
CA GLY A 16 8.72 -23.43 2.88
C GLY A 16 7.21 -23.20 2.86
N SER A 17 6.54 -23.43 3.98
CA SER A 17 5.09 -23.18 4.15
C SER A 17 4.70 -21.77 3.72
N LEU A 18 5.56 -20.79 3.98
CA LEU A 18 5.41 -19.38 3.63
C LEU A 18 5.41 -19.13 2.11
N ALA A 19 6.41 -19.66 1.39
CA ALA A 19 6.46 -19.54 -0.06
C ALA A 19 5.24 -20.19 -0.73
N ARG A 20 4.76 -21.33 -0.18
CA ARG A 20 3.53 -21.98 -0.63
C ARG A 20 2.26 -21.17 -0.30
N TRP A 21 2.21 -20.51 0.85
CA TRP A 21 1.12 -19.60 1.22
C TRP A 21 1.09 -18.38 0.28
N TYR A 22 2.23 -17.75 0.06
CA TYR A 22 2.36 -16.61 -0.85
C TYR A 22 2.00 -16.98 -2.30
N GLN A 23 2.48 -18.14 -2.79
CA GLN A 23 2.10 -18.66 -4.11
C GLN A 23 0.60 -18.98 -4.25
N LYS A 24 -0.12 -19.29 -3.16
CA LYS A 24 -1.57 -19.49 -3.22
C LYS A 24 -2.33 -18.17 -3.43
N LEU A 25 -1.83 -17.07 -2.88
CA LEU A 25 -2.34 -15.73 -3.17
C LEU A 25 -2.08 -15.35 -4.63
N TRP A 26 -1.04 -15.93 -5.20
CA TRP A 26 -0.52 -15.65 -6.53
C TRP A 26 -0.71 -16.82 -7.48
N ARG A 27 -1.97 -17.22 -7.71
CA ARG A 27 -2.26 -18.26 -8.72
C ARG A 27 -1.94 -17.73 -10.12
N SER A 28 -0.71 -17.92 -10.59
CA SER A 28 -0.47 -18.13 -12.02
C SER A 28 0.75 -19.01 -12.27
N LYS A 29 0.53 -20.18 -12.87
CA LYS A 29 1.52 -20.84 -13.74
C LYS A 29 1.39 -20.23 -15.15
N GLY A 30 1.54 -18.92 -15.24
CA GLY A 30 1.43 -18.11 -16.47
C GLY A 30 2.55 -17.06 -16.52
N PRO A 31 2.76 -16.37 -17.67
CA PRO A 31 3.96 -15.59 -17.94
C PRO A 31 4.16 -14.46 -16.92
N THR A 32 5.36 -13.87 -16.90
CA THR A 32 5.94 -12.87 -15.98
C THR A 32 5.13 -11.57 -15.71
N ASN A 33 3.85 -11.52 -16.09
CA ASN A 33 2.93 -10.39 -15.95
C ASN A 33 1.91 -10.58 -14.81
N GLY A 34 2.21 -11.36 -13.78
CA GLY A 34 1.36 -11.38 -12.57
C GLY A 34 1.76 -10.27 -11.57
N PRO A 35 1.04 -10.14 -10.45
CA PRO A 35 1.34 -9.13 -9.42
C PRO A 35 2.64 -9.39 -8.57
N PRO A 36 3.01 -8.66 -7.52
CA PRO A 36 2.83 -7.23 -7.50
C PRO A 36 3.17 -6.62 -8.86
N TYR A 37 2.22 -5.89 -9.43
CA TYR A 37 2.40 -5.25 -10.71
C TYR A 37 3.34 -4.05 -10.57
N ALA A 38 4.15 -3.79 -11.60
CA ALA A 38 4.95 -2.55 -11.71
C ALA A 38 4.11 -1.33 -12.18
N HIS A 39 2.78 -1.46 -12.14
CA HIS A 39 1.79 -0.46 -12.51
C HIS A 39 0.61 -0.50 -11.54
N VAL A 40 -0.19 0.56 -11.53
CA VAL A 40 -1.36 0.67 -10.67
C VAL A 40 -2.59 0.08 -11.38
N THR A 41 -3.24 -0.88 -10.74
CA THR A 41 -4.55 -1.42 -11.16
C THR A 41 -5.59 -0.30 -11.25
N GLN A 42 -6.55 -0.41 -12.17
CA GLN A 42 -7.57 0.61 -12.36
C GLN A 42 -8.92 0.11 -11.83
N VAL A 43 -9.78 1.05 -11.43
CA VAL A 43 -11.17 0.75 -11.05
C VAL A 43 -11.84 -0.11 -12.13
N GLY A 44 -12.46 -1.21 -11.69
CA GLY A 44 -12.89 -2.31 -12.55
C GLY A 44 -12.12 -3.61 -12.28
N ASP A 45 -10.87 -3.53 -11.82
CA ASP A 45 -10.16 -4.69 -11.28
C ASP A 45 -10.79 -5.12 -9.93
N PRO A 46 -11.23 -6.38 -9.78
CA PRO A 46 -11.89 -6.85 -8.56
C PRO A 46 -11.03 -6.76 -7.31
N VAL A 47 -9.68 -6.75 -7.42
CA VAL A 47 -8.79 -6.66 -6.25
C VAL A 47 -9.03 -5.37 -5.46
N LEU A 48 -9.40 -4.27 -6.13
CA LEU A 48 -9.65 -2.97 -5.52
C LEU A 48 -10.97 -2.90 -4.73
N ARG A 49 -11.81 -3.94 -4.83
CA ARG A 49 -13.11 -4.06 -4.17
C ARG A 49 -13.16 -5.18 -3.14
N GLN A 50 -12.02 -5.83 -2.88
CA GLN A 50 -11.90 -6.88 -1.88
C GLN A 50 -11.30 -6.32 -0.59
N LYS A 51 -11.78 -6.83 0.54
CA LYS A 51 -11.11 -6.61 1.83
C LYS A 51 -9.79 -7.38 1.84
N ALA A 52 -8.69 -6.65 2.03
CA ALA A 52 -7.35 -7.20 2.01
C ALA A 52 -7.09 -8.14 3.21
N GLN A 53 -6.37 -9.23 2.96
CA GLN A 53 -6.05 -10.23 3.98
C GLN A 53 -4.90 -9.79 4.87
N LEU A 54 -4.94 -10.17 6.15
CA LEU A 54 -3.82 -9.94 7.06
C LEU A 54 -2.59 -10.72 6.60
N VAL A 55 -1.43 -10.09 6.75
CA VAL A 55 -0.13 -10.75 6.63
C VAL A 55 0.12 -11.55 7.91
N PRO A 56 0.38 -12.86 7.83
CA PRO A 56 0.75 -13.66 9.00
C PRO A 56 1.97 -13.05 9.71
N PRO A 57 1.99 -12.94 11.05
CA PRO A 57 3.11 -12.34 11.79
C PRO A 57 4.48 -12.92 11.42
N GLU A 58 4.56 -14.24 11.19
CA GLU A 58 5.77 -14.95 10.78
C GLU A 58 6.23 -14.61 9.35
N ALA A 59 5.35 -14.05 8.53
CA ALA A 59 5.63 -13.67 7.15
C ALA A 59 6.09 -12.22 7.01
N VAL A 60 5.89 -11.37 8.04
CA VAL A 60 6.15 -9.91 7.98
C VAL A 60 7.57 -9.59 7.51
N THR A 61 8.55 -10.34 8.01
CA THR A 61 9.97 -10.12 7.68
C THR A 61 10.48 -11.05 6.58
N SER A 62 9.59 -11.79 5.92
CA SER A 62 9.95 -12.71 4.83
C SER A 62 10.52 -11.97 3.61
N PRO A 63 11.40 -12.61 2.83
CA PRO A 63 11.88 -12.06 1.56
C PRO A 63 10.75 -11.62 0.61
N GLU A 64 9.64 -12.36 0.60
CA GLU A 64 8.47 -12.09 -0.24
C GLU A 64 7.77 -10.79 0.16
N VAL A 65 7.53 -10.57 1.47
CA VAL A 65 6.91 -9.32 1.95
C VAL A 65 7.86 -8.14 1.76
N ARG A 66 9.17 -8.31 1.97
CA ARG A 66 10.16 -7.26 1.68
C ARG A 66 10.18 -6.87 0.20
N PHE A 67 10.12 -7.85 -0.69
CA PHE A 67 10.04 -7.61 -2.14
C PHE A 67 8.75 -6.87 -2.51
N LEU A 68 7.61 -7.28 -1.94
CA LEU A 68 6.33 -6.61 -2.12
C LEU A 68 6.39 -5.15 -1.67
N VAL A 69 6.85 -4.89 -0.45
CA VAL A 69 7.00 -3.53 0.10
C VAL A 69 7.90 -2.67 -0.78
N GLN A 70 9.04 -3.20 -1.23
CA GLN A 70 9.93 -2.46 -2.13
C GLN A 70 9.23 -2.12 -3.45
N THR A 71 8.48 -3.07 -4.03
CA THR A 71 7.72 -2.86 -5.26
C THR A 71 6.65 -1.77 -5.07
N MET A 72 5.97 -1.76 -3.92
CA MET A 72 4.99 -0.71 -3.58
C MET A 72 5.66 0.67 -3.52
N ILE A 73 6.83 0.78 -2.89
CA ILE A 73 7.57 2.05 -2.78
C ILE A 73 7.99 2.54 -4.18
N ASP A 74 8.49 1.64 -5.02
CA ASP A 74 8.94 1.97 -6.37
C ASP A 74 7.76 2.43 -7.25
N VAL A 75 6.60 1.76 -7.15
CA VAL A 75 5.39 2.15 -7.87
C VAL A 75 4.83 3.48 -7.34
N MET A 76 4.72 3.65 -6.02
CA MET A 76 4.26 4.91 -5.42
C MET A 76 5.07 6.10 -5.94
N ARG A 77 6.40 5.97 -5.96
CA ARG A 77 7.32 7.01 -6.45
C ARG A 77 7.27 7.18 -7.96
N LYS A 78 7.15 6.10 -8.74
CA LYS A 78 7.01 6.14 -10.21
C LYS A 78 5.77 6.93 -10.64
N TYR A 79 4.69 6.83 -9.88
CA TYR A 79 3.43 7.54 -10.15
C TYR A 79 3.30 8.86 -9.38
N SER A 80 4.37 9.32 -8.72
CA SER A 80 4.38 10.55 -7.89
C SER A 80 3.22 10.63 -6.89
N CYS A 81 2.80 9.48 -6.36
CA CYS A 81 1.74 9.38 -5.37
C CYS A 81 2.32 9.51 -3.96
N VAL A 82 1.48 9.94 -3.02
CA VAL A 82 1.87 10.17 -1.61
C VAL A 82 1.52 8.98 -0.70
N GLY A 83 0.81 8.00 -1.26
CA GLY A 83 0.43 6.75 -0.63
C GLY A 83 0.17 5.67 -1.68
N LEU A 84 0.28 4.40 -1.26
CA LEU A 84 -0.10 3.24 -2.06
C LEU A 84 -0.43 2.04 -1.14
N ALA A 85 -1.53 1.36 -1.44
CA ALA A 85 -1.95 0.12 -0.79
C ALA A 85 -1.65 -1.10 -1.68
N ALA A 86 -1.31 -2.26 -1.09
CA ALA A 86 -0.96 -3.45 -1.86
C ALA A 86 -2.04 -3.91 -2.87
N PRO A 87 -3.35 -3.78 -2.60
CA PRO A 87 -4.38 -4.07 -3.59
C PRO A 87 -4.20 -3.30 -4.90
N GLN A 88 -3.69 -2.07 -4.84
CA GLN A 88 -3.48 -1.24 -6.02
C GLN A 88 -2.40 -1.78 -6.98
N ILE A 89 -1.57 -2.72 -6.53
CA ILE A 89 -0.62 -3.46 -7.39
C ILE A 89 -1.00 -4.94 -7.52
N GLY A 90 -2.27 -5.27 -7.32
CA GLY A 90 -2.82 -6.60 -7.57
C GLY A 90 -2.62 -7.61 -6.43
N ILE A 91 -2.17 -7.18 -5.25
CA ILE A 91 -1.96 -8.07 -4.09
C ILE A 91 -2.94 -7.72 -2.97
N SER A 92 -3.89 -8.61 -2.69
CA SER A 92 -4.89 -8.44 -1.63
C SER A 92 -4.32 -8.73 -0.22
N LEU A 93 -3.26 -8.02 0.16
CA LEU A 93 -2.66 -8.05 1.50
C LEU A 93 -2.79 -6.70 2.19
N ARG A 94 -2.93 -6.73 3.51
CA ARG A 94 -3.16 -5.56 4.35
C ARG A 94 -1.85 -4.81 4.62
N ILE A 95 -1.31 -4.17 3.57
CA ILE A 95 -0.05 -3.41 3.61
C ILE A 95 -0.28 -2.07 2.91
N LEU A 96 0.22 -1.00 3.49
CA LEU A 96 0.27 0.33 2.89
C LEU A 96 1.67 0.95 3.02
N VAL A 97 2.00 1.84 2.09
CA VAL A 97 3.16 2.72 2.15
C VAL A 97 2.71 4.16 1.95
N MET A 98 3.34 5.10 2.66
CA MET A 98 3.04 6.53 2.56
C MET A 98 4.32 7.36 2.66
N GLU A 99 4.40 8.45 1.90
CA GLU A 99 5.55 9.37 1.91
C GLU A 99 5.11 10.74 1.39
N PHE A 100 5.39 11.81 2.14
CA PHE A 100 5.14 13.20 1.73
C PHE A 100 6.42 14.02 1.90
N LYS A 101 7.09 14.33 0.79
CA LYS A 101 8.39 15.01 0.76
C LYS A 101 8.26 16.52 0.64
N ASP A 102 9.25 17.23 1.17
CA ASP A 102 9.36 18.68 1.05
C ASP A 102 9.37 19.17 -0.41
N LYS A 103 9.88 18.38 -1.37
CA LYS A 103 9.85 18.75 -2.80
C LYS A 103 8.43 18.91 -3.35
N LEU A 104 7.44 18.21 -2.79
CA LEU A 104 6.04 18.38 -3.19
C LEU A 104 5.48 19.71 -2.69
N ARG A 105 6.10 20.36 -1.69
CA ARG A 105 5.70 21.69 -1.21
C ARG A 105 5.73 22.72 -2.34
N ASP A 106 6.68 22.61 -3.26
CA ASP A 106 6.84 23.56 -4.36
C ASP A 106 5.67 23.50 -5.37
N GLU A 107 4.85 22.44 -5.33
CA GLU A 107 3.62 22.29 -6.13
C GLU A 107 2.41 23.00 -5.51
N TYR A 108 2.50 23.47 -4.26
CA TYR A 108 1.41 24.11 -3.53
C TYR A 108 1.74 25.55 -3.14
N THR A 109 0.74 26.42 -3.15
CA THR A 109 0.90 27.76 -2.57
C THR A 109 1.06 27.68 -1.04
N SER A 110 1.73 28.65 -0.44
CA SER A 110 1.83 28.77 1.03
C SER A 110 0.47 28.80 1.74
N ALA A 111 -0.56 29.33 1.07
CA ALA A 111 -1.92 29.36 1.59
C ALA A 111 -2.55 27.97 1.61
N GLU A 112 -2.42 27.19 0.52
CA GLU A 112 -2.92 25.82 0.45
C GLU A 112 -2.23 24.91 1.45
N TYR A 113 -0.90 25.02 1.57
CA TYR A 113 -0.12 24.25 2.53
C TYR A 113 -0.60 24.46 3.97
N LYS A 114 -0.90 25.72 4.32
CA LYS A 114 -1.43 26.09 5.63
C LYS A 114 -2.87 25.63 5.84
N ILE A 115 -3.75 25.81 4.85
CA ILE A 115 -5.18 25.46 4.95
C ILE A 115 -5.36 23.94 5.06
N LYS A 116 -4.59 23.19 4.28
CA LYS A 116 -4.62 21.71 4.25
C LYS A 116 -3.82 21.09 5.39
N GLU A 117 -3.15 21.89 6.22
CA GLU A 117 -2.28 21.43 7.31
C GLU A 117 -1.31 20.35 6.82
N MET A 118 -0.61 20.66 5.72
CA MET A 118 0.37 19.78 5.13
C MET A 118 1.64 19.78 5.99
N ASP A 119 2.23 18.61 6.19
CA ASP A 119 3.50 18.46 6.87
C ASP A 119 4.24 17.23 6.31
N LYS A 120 5.56 17.23 6.43
CA LYS A 120 6.40 16.15 5.95
C LYS A 120 5.99 14.83 6.59
N LEU A 121 5.88 13.80 5.75
CA LEU A 121 5.70 12.43 6.19
C LEU A 121 6.89 11.61 5.69
N PRO A 122 7.84 11.24 6.58
CA PRO A 122 8.89 10.29 6.23
C PRO A 122 8.30 9.01 5.68
N LEU A 123 9.03 8.33 4.79
CA LEU A 123 8.60 7.04 4.26
C LEU A 123 8.16 6.13 5.40
N THR A 124 6.90 5.73 5.33
CA THR A 124 6.23 4.93 6.34
C THR A 124 5.65 3.72 5.67
N VAL A 125 6.09 2.55 6.10
CA VAL A 125 5.48 1.26 5.77
C VAL A 125 4.68 0.81 6.97
N LEU A 126 3.47 0.32 6.74
CA LEU A 126 2.70 -0.38 7.77
C LEU A 126 2.07 -1.65 7.21
N ILE A 127 2.27 -2.73 7.95
CA ILE A 127 1.73 -4.05 7.71
C ILE A 127 0.68 -4.33 8.79
N ASN A 128 -0.46 -4.87 8.36
CA ASN A 128 -1.66 -5.03 9.17
C ASN A 128 -2.08 -3.76 9.91
N PRO A 129 -2.18 -2.60 9.22
CA PRO A 129 -2.53 -1.37 9.88
C PRO A 129 -3.97 -1.39 10.42
N GLU A 130 -4.16 -0.71 11.55
CA GLU A 130 -5.43 -0.34 12.14
C GLU A 130 -5.51 1.18 12.29
N LEU A 131 -6.69 1.74 12.05
CA LEU A 131 -6.93 3.18 12.13
C LEU A 131 -8.02 3.47 13.16
N LYS A 132 -7.72 4.40 14.07
CA LYS A 132 -8.67 4.96 15.03
C LYS A 132 -8.80 6.46 14.82
N VAL A 133 -10.03 6.97 14.69
CA VAL A 133 -10.28 8.41 14.65
C VAL A 133 -10.09 8.98 16.06
N THR A 134 -9.22 9.99 16.17
CA THR A 134 -8.96 10.70 17.44
C THR A 134 -9.55 12.11 17.43
N ASN A 135 -9.85 12.67 16.26
CA ASN A 135 -10.62 13.90 16.11
C ASN A 135 -11.67 13.76 15.01
N TYR A 136 -12.93 13.88 15.40
CA TYR A 136 -14.08 13.66 14.51
C TYR A 136 -14.43 14.88 13.63
N LYS A 137 -13.74 16.02 13.78
CA LYS A 137 -13.91 17.16 12.87
C LYS A 137 -13.51 16.74 11.46
N LYS A 138 -14.39 16.96 10.49
CA LYS A 138 -14.09 16.68 9.08
C LYS A 138 -13.67 17.95 8.34
N LYS A 139 -12.80 17.77 7.35
CA LYS A 139 -12.47 18.79 6.34
C LYS A 139 -12.64 18.17 4.95
N SER A 140 -13.33 18.86 4.05
CA SER A 140 -13.40 18.48 2.63
C SER A 140 -12.26 19.14 1.86
N PHE A 141 -11.56 18.32 1.07
CA PHE A 141 -10.59 18.76 0.08
C PHE A 141 -10.65 17.80 -1.10
N THR A 142 -10.21 18.27 -2.26
CA THR A 142 -10.05 17.45 -3.46
C THR A 142 -9.09 16.28 -3.19
N GLU A 143 -9.51 15.06 -3.50
CA GLU A 143 -8.69 13.85 -3.59
C GLU A 143 -8.67 13.32 -5.03
N ALA A 144 -7.55 12.71 -5.40
CA ALA A 144 -7.39 11.91 -6.60
C ALA A 144 -6.76 10.56 -6.23
N CYS A 145 -6.93 9.55 -7.06
CA CYS A 145 -6.39 8.22 -6.84
C CYS A 145 -5.72 7.71 -8.11
N ALA A 146 -4.53 7.11 -7.98
CA ALA A 146 -3.84 6.49 -9.12
C ALA A 146 -4.63 5.34 -9.76
N SER A 147 -5.57 4.74 -9.02
CA SER A 147 -6.48 3.70 -9.52
C SER A 147 -7.73 4.26 -10.23
N VAL A 148 -7.94 5.58 -10.23
CA VAL A 148 -9.06 6.27 -10.89
C VAL A 148 -8.50 7.41 -11.75
N LYS A 149 -7.87 7.04 -12.87
CA LYS A 149 -7.15 7.99 -13.71
C LYS A 149 -8.07 9.06 -14.32
N GLY A 150 -7.66 10.31 -14.19
CA GLY A 150 -8.30 11.46 -14.86
C GLY A 150 -9.45 12.11 -14.09
N PHE A 151 -9.73 11.64 -12.87
CA PHE A 151 -10.82 12.17 -12.05
C PHE A 151 -10.36 12.49 -10.63
N SER A 152 -11.01 13.47 -10.04
CA SER A 152 -10.88 13.86 -8.64
C SER A 152 -12.24 14.33 -8.12
N ALA A 153 -12.43 14.31 -6.80
CA ALA A 153 -13.62 14.82 -6.15
C ALA A 153 -13.31 15.37 -4.75
N GLU A 154 -14.19 16.20 -4.21
CA GLU A 154 -14.13 16.61 -2.82
C GLU A 154 -14.48 15.43 -1.91
N VAL A 155 -13.61 15.14 -0.95
CA VAL A 155 -13.81 14.04 0.01
C VAL A 155 -13.68 14.56 1.43
N PRO A 156 -14.71 14.37 2.29
CA PRO A 156 -14.65 14.75 3.68
C PRO A 156 -13.84 13.72 4.49
N ARG A 157 -12.73 14.15 5.11
CA ARG A 157 -11.86 13.30 5.95
C ARG A 157 -11.79 13.81 7.37
N TYR A 158 -11.64 12.90 8.34
CA TYR A 158 -11.38 13.25 9.73
C TYR A 158 -10.03 13.94 9.87
N SER A 159 -9.95 14.94 10.75
CA SER A 159 -8.78 15.81 10.87
C SER A 159 -7.61 15.17 11.62
N GLU A 160 -7.87 14.15 12.43
CA GLU A 160 -6.84 13.44 13.19
C GLU A 160 -7.18 11.96 13.37
N VAL A 161 -6.17 11.12 13.15
CA VAL A 161 -6.26 9.67 13.30
C VAL A 161 -5.02 9.13 14.00
N LEU A 162 -5.19 8.05 14.73
CA LEU A 162 -4.12 7.19 15.21
C LEU A 162 -4.02 5.99 14.28
N LEU A 163 -2.87 5.82 13.65
CA LEU A 163 -2.57 4.69 12.77
C LEU A 163 -1.54 3.80 13.46
N SER A 164 -1.87 2.53 13.66
CA SER A 164 -1.01 1.53 14.31
C SER A 164 -0.82 0.31 13.41
N GLY A 165 0.28 -0.43 13.59
CA GLY A 165 0.56 -1.65 12.82
C GLY A 165 1.97 -2.15 13.07
N LEU A 166 2.47 -2.98 12.16
CA LEU A 166 3.87 -3.45 12.16
C LEU A 166 4.68 -2.72 11.08
N ASP A 167 5.92 -2.38 11.38
CA ASP A 167 6.89 -1.93 10.38
C ASP A 167 7.45 -3.10 9.54
N GLU A 168 8.30 -2.80 8.56
CA GLU A 168 8.94 -3.79 7.69
C GLU A 168 9.89 -4.76 8.42
N ASN A 169 10.21 -4.46 9.68
CA ASN A 169 11.03 -5.30 10.57
C ASN A 169 10.18 -6.10 11.57
N GLY A 170 8.85 -5.99 11.49
CA GLY A 170 7.91 -6.66 12.39
C GLY A 170 7.78 -6.01 13.76
N LYS A 171 8.25 -4.77 13.94
CA LYS A 171 8.10 -4.03 15.18
C LYS A 171 6.81 -3.23 15.17
N SER A 172 6.13 -3.18 16.31
CA SER A 172 4.96 -2.32 16.47
C SER A 172 5.32 -0.86 16.26
N LYS A 173 4.51 -0.16 15.46
CA LYS A 173 4.63 1.25 15.14
C LYS A 173 3.28 1.91 15.28
N GLU A 174 3.28 3.10 15.87
CA GLU A 174 2.09 3.92 16.07
C GLU A 174 2.39 5.36 15.66
N LEU A 175 1.43 6.00 14.97
CA LEU A 175 1.56 7.33 14.39
C LEU A 175 0.28 8.11 14.62
N THR A 176 0.36 9.21 15.36
CA THR A 176 -0.73 10.20 15.38
C THR A 176 -0.56 11.13 14.18
N LEU A 177 -1.52 11.10 13.27
CA LEU A 177 -1.49 11.86 12.02
C LEU A 177 -2.59 12.92 12.03
N LYS A 178 -2.25 14.11 11.55
CA LYS A 178 -3.15 15.27 11.44
C LYS A 178 -3.21 15.77 10.00
N GLY A 179 -4.23 16.57 9.70
CA GLY A 179 -4.28 17.36 8.46
C GLY A 179 -4.17 16.49 7.21
N TRP A 180 -3.26 16.86 6.31
CA TRP A 180 -3.07 16.14 5.04
C TRP A 180 -2.57 14.69 5.26
N ASN A 181 -1.70 14.46 6.25
CA ASN A 181 -1.19 13.11 6.52
C ASN A 181 -2.27 12.18 7.09
N ALA A 182 -3.21 12.72 7.87
CA ALA A 182 -4.39 11.96 8.31
C ALA A 182 -5.28 11.56 7.12
N ARG A 183 -5.41 12.45 6.13
CA ARG A 183 -6.16 12.19 4.89
C ARG A 183 -5.52 11.07 4.07
N ILE A 184 -4.20 11.13 3.85
CA ILE A 184 -3.47 10.07 3.13
C ILE A 184 -3.71 8.72 3.83
N ALA A 185 -3.55 8.66 5.16
CA ALA A 185 -3.78 7.44 5.93
C ALA A 185 -5.21 6.88 5.78
N GLN A 186 -6.23 7.73 5.85
CA GLN A 186 -7.61 7.30 5.63
C GLN A 186 -7.84 6.76 4.21
N HIS A 187 -7.26 7.41 3.19
CA HIS A 187 -7.35 6.96 1.80
C HIS A 187 -6.71 5.58 1.60
N GLU A 188 -5.49 5.37 2.11
CA GLU A 188 -4.82 4.07 1.97
C GLU A 188 -5.51 2.97 2.78
N MET A 189 -6.09 3.31 3.94
CA MET A 189 -6.89 2.37 4.74
C MET A 189 -8.17 1.96 4.01
N ASP A 190 -8.86 2.89 3.34
CA ASP A 190 -10.04 2.58 2.51
C ASP A 190 -9.71 1.51 1.46
N HIS A 191 -8.56 1.63 0.78
CA HIS A 191 -8.12 0.65 -0.20
C HIS A 191 -7.94 -0.76 0.38
N LEU A 192 -7.51 -0.87 1.65
CA LEU A 192 -7.38 -2.15 2.34
C LEU A 192 -8.73 -2.77 2.71
N ASP A 193 -9.80 -1.98 2.68
CA ASP A 193 -11.17 -2.41 2.93
C ASP A 193 -12.03 -2.45 1.65
N GLY A 194 -11.41 -2.30 0.48
CA GLY A 194 -12.09 -2.36 -0.83
C GLY A 194 -12.93 -1.12 -1.16
N VAL A 195 -12.66 -0.01 -0.48
CA VAL A 195 -13.31 1.28 -0.65
C VAL A 195 -12.43 2.18 -1.51
N ILE A 196 -13.06 2.93 -2.42
CA ILE A 196 -12.42 3.93 -3.27
C ILE A 196 -13.06 5.29 -2.94
N TYR A 197 -12.31 6.38 -3.08
CA TYR A 197 -12.80 7.71 -2.75
C TYR A 197 -14.16 8.07 -3.40
N THR A 198 -14.46 7.52 -4.58
CA THR A 198 -15.75 7.74 -5.28
C THR A 198 -16.96 7.21 -4.49
N ASP A 199 -16.76 6.28 -3.56
CA ASP A 199 -17.82 5.75 -2.72
C ASP A 199 -18.18 6.71 -1.56
N VAL A 200 -17.23 7.57 -1.18
CA VAL A 200 -17.27 8.42 0.03
C VAL A 200 -17.08 9.91 -0.26
N MET A 201 -16.99 10.30 -1.55
CA MET A 201 -16.93 11.70 -1.97
C MET A 201 -18.25 12.44 -1.68
N ASP A 202 -18.17 13.77 -1.58
CA ASP A 202 -19.36 14.61 -1.48
C ASP A 202 -20.21 14.45 -2.76
N ARG A 203 -21.52 14.26 -2.57
CA ARG A 203 -22.50 13.97 -3.63
C ARG A 203 -23.34 15.18 -3.99
#